data_AF-A0A0M3QHK6-F1
#
_entry.id   AF-A0A0M3QHK6-F1
#
_cell.length_a   1.000
_cell.length_b   1.000
_cell.length_c   1.000
_cell.angle_alpha   90.00
_cell.angle_beta   90.00
_cell.angle_gamma   90.00
#
_symmetry.space_group_name_H-M   'P 1'
#
loop_
_entity.id
_entity.type
_entity.pdbx_description
1 polymer ?
#
loop_
_entity_poly.entity_id
_entity_poly.type
_entity_poly.pdbx_seq_one_letter_code
_entity_poly.pdbx_strand_id
1 'polypeptide(L)'
;MTAESPEVPESSISDEEWARFQLESEGPARLAAPKEPSARARMVTERLRRADEEAARQQGRLRRWARRGKPVEARPDGWREWPGRPRPVKRRSRARGFVWAGVVVVLVLLALNPGRFLAWLT
;
A
#
# COMPACT_ATOMS: atom_id res chain seq x y z
N MET A 1 37.41 -13.14 -6.43
CA MET A 1 36.01 -13.19 -5.96
C MET A 1 35.13 -13.05 -7.17
N THR A 2 34.84 -14.17 -7.83
CA THR A 2 33.99 -14.21 -9.02
C THR A 2 32.54 -14.21 -8.53
N ALA A 3 31.80 -13.15 -8.83
CA ALA A 3 30.39 -13.08 -8.49
C ALA A 3 29.63 -14.06 -9.39
N GLU A 4 29.04 -15.08 -8.77
CA GLU A 4 28.12 -16.02 -9.38
C GLU A 4 26.93 -15.21 -9.92
N SER A 5 26.82 -15.14 -11.26
CA SER A 5 25.70 -14.50 -11.93
C SER A 5 24.43 -15.29 -11.55
N PRO A 6 23.34 -14.64 -11.09
CA PRO A 6 22.14 -15.37 -10.73
C PRO A 6 21.65 -16.12 -11.97
N GLU A 7 21.58 -17.46 -11.88
CA GLU A 7 20.96 -18.31 -12.89
C GLU A 7 19.56 -17.77 -13.16
N VAL A 8 19.39 -17.12 -14.31
CA VAL A 8 18.08 -16.76 -14.82
C VAL A 8 17.39 -18.09 -15.10
N PRO A 9 16.23 -18.38 -14.50
CA PRO A 9 15.53 -19.62 -14.78
C PRO A 9 15.31 -19.69 -16.29
N GLU A 10 15.85 -20.74 -16.93
CA GLU A 10 15.64 -21.06 -18.34
C GLU A 10 14.15 -20.82 -18.66
N SER A 11 13.87 -19.83 -19.51
CA SER A 11 12.51 -19.44 -19.79
C SER A 11 11.82 -20.64 -20.43
N SER A 12 10.64 -21.01 -19.91
CA SER A 12 9.87 -22.14 -20.44
C SER A 12 9.33 -21.90 -21.86
N ILE A 13 9.65 -20.76 -22.46
CA ILE A 13 9.27 -20.32 -23.82
C ILE A 13 10.56 -19.87 -24.50
N SER A 14 10.80 -20.36 -25.71
CA SER A 14 11.95 -19.94 -26.52
C SER A 14 11.74 -18.55 -27.14
N ASP A 15 12.83 -17.84 -27.44
CA ASP A 15 12.78 -16.51 -28.07
C ASP A 15 12.08 -16.55 -29.45
N GLU A 16 12.24 -17.64 -30.20
CA GLU A 16 11.58 -17.87 -31.50
C GLU A 16 10.06 -18.01 -31.34
N GLU A 17 9.60 -18.77 -30.33
CA GLU A 17 8.17 -18.88 -30.02
C GLU A 17 7.60 -17.54 -29.55
N TRP A 18 8.38 -16.77 -28.79
CA TRP A 18 8.00 -15.44 -28.35
C TRP A 18 7.88 -14.44 -29.51
N ALA A 19 8.83 -14.46 -30.44
CA ALA A 19 8.79 -13.64 -31.65
C ALA A 19 7.58 -13.97 -32.51
N ARG A 20 7.28 -15.27 -32.69
CA ARG A 20 6.10 -15.73 -33.43
C ARG A 20 4.79 -15.26 -32.78
N PHE A 21 4.69 -15.38 -31.46
CA PHE A 21 3.51 -14.92 -30.72
C PHE A 21 3.28 -13.41 -30.85
N GLN A 22 4.35 -12.60 -30.78
CA GLN A 22 4.24 -11.15 -30.96
C GLN A 22 3.72 -10.79 -32.35
N LEU A 23 4.29 -11.41 -33.39
CA LEU A 23 3.87 -11.19 -34.78
C LEU A 23 2.40 -11.57 -34.99
N GLU A 24 1.97 -12.73 -34.46
CA GLU A 24 0.57 -13.18 -34.53
C GLU A 24 -0.37 -12.22 -33.77
N SER A 25 0.03 -11.80 -32.57
CA SER A 25 -0.74 -10.90 -31.71
C SER A 25 -0.88 -9.49 -32.27
N GLU A 26 0.05 -9.02 -33.10
CA GLU A 26 -0.02 -7.72 -33.78
C GLU A 26 -0.87 -7.76 -35.05
N GLY A 27 -1.01 -8.94 -35.63
CA GLY A 27 -1.76 -9.18 -36.85
C GLY A 27 -3.29 -9.32 -36.66
N PRO A 28 -3.96 -10.05 -37.57
CA PRO A 28 -5.42 -10.14 -37.61
C PRO A 28 -6.04 -10.80 -36.37
N ALA A 29 -5.27 -11.49 -35.53
CA ALA A 29 -5.72 -12.08 -34.28
C ALA A 29 -6.35 -11.04 -33.33
N ARG A 30 -5.86 -9.78 -33.33
CA ARG A 30 -6.48 -8.67 -32.58
C ARG A 30 -7.92 -8.39 -33.00
N LEU A 31 -8.23 -8.54 -34.28
CA LEU A 31 -9.56 -8.29 -34.83
C LEU A 31 -10.54 -9.40 -34.43
N ALA A 32 -10.04 -10.62 -34.23
CA ALA A 32 -10.82 -11.77 -33.78
C ALA A 32 -11.01 -11.83 -32.25
N ALA A 33 -10.32 -10.97 -31.49
CA ALA A 33 -10.41 -10.97 -30.03
C ALA A 33 -11.83 -10.62 -29.55
N PRO A 34 -12.37 -11.34 -28.54
CA PRO A 34 -13.65 -10.99 -27.94
C PRO A 34 -13.65 -9.56 -27.41
N LYS A 35 -14.59 -8.74 -27.89
CA LYS A 35 -14.73 -7.32 -27.46
C LYS A 35 -15.21 -7.17 -26.03
N GLU A 36 -15.90 -8.18 -25.53
CA GLU A 36 -16.42 -8.22 -24.17
C GLU A 36 -15.55 -9.09 -23.28
N PRO A 37 -15.34 -8.70 -22.00
CA PRO A 37 -14.62 -9.54 -21.06
C PRO A 37 -15.34 -10.87 -20.89
N SER A 38 -14.55 -11.95 -20.83
CA SER A 38 -15.08 -13.30 -20.65
C SER A 38 -15.95 -13.40 -19.38
N ALA A 39 -16.91 -14.33 -19.37
CA ALA A 39 -17.80 -14.53 -18.22
C ALA A 39 -17.03 -14.71 -16.90
N ARG A 40 -15.89 -15.39 -16.95
CA ARG A 40 -14.99 -15.58 -15.80
C ARG A 40 -14.38 -14.26 -15.33
N ALA A 41 -13.92 -13.41 -16.26
CA ALA A 41 -13.37 -12.11 -15.90
C ALA A 41 -14.42 -11.26 -15.15
N ARG A 42 -15.67 -11.23 -15.65
CA ARG A 42 -16.79 -10.54 -14.97
C ARG A 42 -17.07 -11.11 -13.58
N MET A 43 -17.04 -12.44 -13.43
CA MET A 43 -17.19 -13.07 -12.11
C MET A 43 -16.07 -12.70 -11.15
N VAL A 44 -14.81 -12.66 -11.61
CA VAL A 44 -13.65 -12.31 -10.78
C VAL A 44 -13.74 -10.85 -10.35
N THR A 45 -14.12 -9.93 -11.23
CA THR A 45 -14.30 -8.52 -10.86
C THR A 45 -15.40 -8.36 -9.82
N GLU A 46 -16.51 -9.10 -9.93
CA GLU A 46 -17.58 -9.08 -8.93
C GLU A 46 -17.12 -9.67 -7.58
N ARG A 47 -16.32 -10.74 -7.59
CA ARG A 47 -15.73 -11.31 -6.36
C ARG A 47 -14.78 -10.31 -5.68
N LEU A 48 -13.91 -9.68 -6.45
CA LEU A 48 -12.98 -8.66 -5.94
C LEU A 48 -13.74 -7.45 -5.39
N ARG A 49 -14.77 -6.98 -6.09
CA ARG A 49 -15.61 -5.87 -5.63
C ARG A 49 -16.30 -6.18 -4.30
N ARG A 50 -16.83 -7.39 -4.11
CA ARG A 50 -17.41 -7.83 -2.83
C ARG A 50 -16.38 -7.85 -1.70
N ALA A 51 -15.18 -8.39 -1.96
CA ALA A 51 -14.10 -8.42 -0.98
C ALA A 51 -13.67 -7.00 -0.57
N ASP A 52 -13.56 -6.08 -1.53
CA ASP A 52 -13.24 -4.67 -1.27
C ASP A 52 -14.32 -3.97 -0.44
N GLU A 53 -15.61 -4.21 -0.75
CA GLU A 53 -16.73 -3.67 0.02
C GLU A 53 -16.73 -4.20 1.47
N GLU A 54 -16.44 -5.48 1.67
CA GLU A 54 -16.35 -6.08 3.00
C GLU A 54 -15.16 -5.51 3.80
N ALA A 55 -13.99 -5.39 3.18
CA ALA A 55 -12.83 -4.76 3.77
C ALA A 55 -13.12 -3.29 4.16
N ALA A 56 -13.82 -2.55 3.29
CA ALA A 56 -14.25 -1.18 3.55
C ALA A 56 -15.24 -1.09 4.72
N ARG A 57 -16.17 -2.04 4.88
CA ARG A 57 -17.11 -2.10 6.02
C ARG A 57 -16.40 -2.37 7.34
N GLN A 58 -15.45 -3.31 7.36
CA GLN A 58 -14.64 -3.61 8.55
C GLN A 58 -13.82 -2.38 8.98
N GLN A 59 -13.20 -1.70 8.01
CA GLN A 59 -12.45 -0.46 8.25
C GLN A 59 -13.36 0.73 8.61
N GLY A 60 -14.60 0.76 8.11
CA GLY A 60 -15.59 1.81 8.40
C GLY A 60 -16.01 1.87 9.86
N ARG A 61 -16.09 0.73 10.56
CA ARG A 61 -16.34 0.70 12.02
C ARG A 61 -15.18 1.33 12.80
N LEU A 62 -13.94 1.01 12.43
CA LEU A 62 -12.73 1.61 13.03
C LEU A 62 -12.58 3.11 12.68
N ARG A 63 -12.91 3.53 11.45
CA ARG A 63 -12.88 4.94 11.00
C ARG A 63 -13.96 5.81 11.64
N ARG A 64 -15.14 5.27 11.98
CA ARG A 64 -16.18 6.02 12.70
C ARG A 64 -15.65 6.55 14.04
N TRP A 65 -14.74 5.80 14.66
CA TRP A 65 -14.00 6.22 15.86
C TRP A 65 -12.76 7.07 15.51
N ALA A 66 -12.01 6.70 14.47
CA ALA A 66 -10.86 7.45 13.95
C ALA A 66 -11.26 8.46 12.85
N ARG A 67 -12.09 9.46 13.18
CA ARG A 67 -12.48 10.50 12.20
C ARG A 67 -11.27 11.36 11.78
N ARG A 68 -10.59 10.97 10.68
CA ARG A 68 -9.81 11.81 9.71
C ARG A 68 -8.80 11.02 8.84
N GLY A 69 -8.74 9.69 8.88
CA GLY A 69 -7.78 8.94 8.03
C GLY A 69 -8.30 8.75 6.60
N LYS A 70 -7.58 9.20 5.56
CA LYS A 70 -7.89 9.00 4.12
C LYS A 70 -8.30 7.55 3.80
N PRO A 71 -9.18 7.30 2.81
CA PRO A 71 -9.47 5.93 2.37
C PRO A 71 -8.15 5.24 2.01
N VAL A 72 -7.90 4.10 2.65
CA VAL A 72 -6.76 3.27 2.28
C VAL A 72 -7.20 2.54 1.04
N GLU A 73 -6.77 3.03 -0.13
CA GLU A 73 -6.85 2.25 -1.36
C GLU A 73 -6.28 0.87 -1.09
N ALA A 74 -7.04 -0.17 -1.46
CA ALA A 74 -6.58 -1.55 -1.43
C ALA A 74 -5.39 -1.66 -2.39
N ARG A 75 -4.19 -1.41 -1.87
CA ARG A 75 -2.96 -1.55 -2.64
C ARG A 75 -2.80 -3.04 -2.94
N PRO A 76 -2.54 -3.42 -4.19
CA PRO A 76 -2.27 -4.81 -4.53
C PRO A 76 -1.05 -5.31 -3.74
N ASP A 77 -1.16 -6.53 -3.19
CA ASP A 77 -0.25 -7.15 -2.21
C ASP A 77 1.16 -7.51 -2.73
N GLY A 78 1.70 -6.75 -3.69
CA GLY A 78 3.13 -6.85 -4.05
C GLY A 78 3.41 -7.17 -5.52
N TRP A 79 2.44 -7.66 -6.30
CA TRP A 79 2.70 -7.97 -7.72
C TRP A 79 2.81 -6.72 -8.61
N ARG A 80 2.30 -5.55 -8.17
CA ARG A 80 2.58 -4.24 -8.78
C ARG A 80 3.74 -3.49 -8.11
N GLU A 81 4.38 -4.08 -7.11
CA GLU A 81 5.55 -3.49 -6.47
C GLU A 81 6.79 -3.92 -7.24
N TRP A 82 7.29 -3.05 -8.12
CA TRP A 82 8.57 -3.27 -8.82
C TRP A 82 9.71 -3.40 -7.79
N PRO A 83 10.58 -4.42 -7.91
CA PRO A 83 11.75 -4.55 -7.05
C PRO A 83 12.62 -3.30 -7.22
N GLY A 84 12.75 -2.50 -6.15
CA GLY A 84 13.56 -1.27 -6.14
C GLY A 84 12.79 0.04 -5.96
N ARG A 85 11.44 0.06 -5.92
CA ARG A 85 10.75 1.28 -5.48
C ARG A 85 10.98 1.52 -3.99
N PRO A 86 11.52 2.68 -3.57
CA PRO A 86 11.61 3.01 -2.15
C PRO A 86 10.19 3.09 -1.58
N ARG A 87 9.90 2.24 -0.60
CA ARG A 87 8.64 2.32 0.16
C ARG A 87 8.55 3.72 0.76
N PRO A 88 7.39 4.43 0.66
CA PRO A 88 7.21 5.63 1.45
C PRO A 88 7.27 5.20 2.92
N VAL A 89 8.40 5.48 3.58
CA VAL A 89 8.53 5.31 5.02
C VAL A 89 7.38 6.06 5.67
N LYS A 90 6.43 5.31 6.24
CA LYS A 90 5.34 5.88 7.02
C LYS A 90 6.04 6.65 8.14
N ARG A 91 6.10 7.99 8.05
CA ARG A 91 6.58 8.89 9.11
C ARG A 91 5.62 8.81 10.29
N ARG A 92 5.48 7.64 10.89
CA ARG A 92 4.66 7.42 12.07
C ARG A 92 5.51 7.81 13.27
N SER A 93 5.03 8.84 13.96
CA SER A 93 5.25 9.12 15.39
C SER A 93 6.28 10.17 15.85
N ARG A 94 6.77 11.09 15.01
CA ARG A 94 7.40 12.32 15.57
C ARG A 94 6.46 13.07 16.52
N ALA A 95 5.15 13.04 16.23
CA ALA A 95 4.11 13.63 17.08
C ALA A 95 4.04 13.02 18.50
N ARG A 96 4.34 11.72 18.67
CA ARG A 96 4.33 11.10 20.01
C ARG A 96 5.53 11.55 20.84
N GLY A 97 6.67 11.78 20.20
CA GLY A 97 7.86 12.35 20.85
C GLY A 97 7.59 13.76 21.38
N PHE A 98 6.92 14.62 20.60
CA PHE A 98 6.55 15.96 21.05
C PHE A 98 5.55 15.96 22.21
N VAL A 99 4.59 15.04 22.22
CA VAL A 99 3.65 14.90 23.34
C VAL A 99 4.39 14.52 24.63
N TRP A 100 5.28 13.53 24.58
CA TRP A 100 6.08 13.15 25.75
C TRP A 100 7.03 14.26 26.21
N ALA A 101 7.65 14.98 25.28
CA ALA A 101 8.48 16.14 25.62
C ALA A 101 7.66 17.22 26.35
N GLY A 102 6.44 17.52 25.89
CA GLY A 102 5.54 18.44 26.57
C GLY A 102 5.18 17.99 28.00
N VAL A 103 4.88 16.71 28.19
CA VAL A 103 4.58 16.14 29.52
C VAL A 103 5.78 16.29 30.46
N VAL A 104 6.99 15.99 29.99
CA VAL A 104 8.21 16.14 30.80
C VAL A 104 8.43 17.61 31.16
N VAL A 105 8.26 18.54 30.23
CA VAL A 105 8.40 19.98 30.50
C VAL A 105 7.41 20.44 31.57
N VAL A 106 6.14 20.01 31.49
CA VAL A 106 5.13 20.34 32.50
C VAL A 106 5.49 19.78 33.88
N LEU A 107 5.95 18.52 33.96
CA LEU A 107 6.40 17.91 35.21
C LEU A 107 7.61 18.63 35.81
N VAL A 108 8.58 19.03 34.97
CA VAL A 108 9.77 19.78 35.39
C VAL A 108 9.38 21.16 35.91
N LEU A 109 8.47 21.87 35.24
CA LEU A 109 7.96 23.17 35.70
C LEU A 109 7.20 23.04 37.02
N LEU A 110 6.39 21.98 37.19
CA LEU A 110 5.68 21.70 38.43
C LEU A 110 6.65 21.40 39.60
N ALA A 111 7.74 20.66 39.34
CA ALA A 111 8.74 20.31 40.34
C ALA A 111 9.64 21.50 40.73
N LEU A 112 10.03 22.34 39.78
CA LEU A 112 10.92 23.49 40.02
C LEU A 112 10.19 24.71 40.59
N ASN A 113 8.90 24.90 40.28
CA ASN A 113 8.20 26.13 40.67
C ASN A 113 6.68 25.94 40.83
N PRO A 114 6.22 25.23 41.88
CA PRO A 114 4.81 24.94 42.07
C PRO A 114 3.95 26.22 42.20
N GLY A 115 4.47 27.26 42.86
CA GLY A 115 3.76 28.52 43.09
C GLY A 115 3.54 29.37 41.82
N ARG A 116 4.51 29.40 40.90
CA ARG A 116 4.37 30.12 39.62
C ARG A 116 3.48 29.40 38.63
N PHE A 117 3.49 28.07 38.65
CA PHE A 117 2.63 27.26 37.80
C PHE A 117 1.16 27.38 38.21
N LEU A 118 0.86 27.35 39.51
CA LEU A 118 -0.49 27.55 40.04
C LEU A 118 -1.01 28.99 39.83
N ALA A 119 -0.15 30.01 39.96
CA ALA A 119 -0.53 31.40 39.74
C ALA A 119 -0.87 31.76 38.27
N TRP A 120 -0.48 30.92 37.30
CA TRP A 120 -0.88 31.08 35.89
C TRP A 120 -2.16 30.31 35.55
N LEU A 121 -2.56 29.39 36.41
CA LEU A 121 -3.74 28.53 36.25
C LEU A 121 -4.97 29.05 37.00
N THR A 122 -4.80 30.12 37.79
CA THR A 122 -5.86 30.82 38.54
C THR A 122 -6.00 32.23 37.96
#